data_AF-A0A979FJ75-F1
#
_entry.id   AF-A0A979FJ75-F1
#
_cell.length_a   1.000
_cell.length_b   1.000
_cell.length_c   1.000
_cell.angle_alpha   90.00
_cell.angle_beta   90.00
_cell.angle_gamma   90.00
#
_symmetry.space_group_name_H-M   'P 1'
#
loop_
_entity.id
_entity.type
_entity.pdbx_description
1 polymer ?
#
loop_
_entity_poly.entity_id
_entity_poly.type
_entity_poly.pdbx_seq_one_letter_code
_entity_poly.pdbx_strand_id
1 'polypeptide(L)'
;MEQARAEAAEEARDPCCPERHTRLPDHQRLATLRLLHTSIQEVVRELSALPVAQDTLRVRARRAQLEDKLLQLEDGVRIFTQPVVYVMTDD
;
A
#
# COMPACT_ATOMS: atom_id res chain seq x y z
N MET A 1 -3.88 29.49 -11.51
CA MET A 1 -3.07 28.64 -12.39
C MET A 1 -2.48 27.53 -11.52
N GLU A 2 -2.41 26.28 -12.02
CA GLU A 2 -1.94 25.03 -11.35
C GLU A 2 -3.03 24.00 -10.95
N GLN A 3 -4.04 23.77 -11.79
CA GLN A 3 -4.89 22.56 -11.72
C GLN A 3 -4.84 21.80 -13.06
N ALA A 4 -3.64 21.66 -13.61
CA ALA A 4 -3.42 21.07 -14.92
C ALA A 4 -2.51 19.84 -14.81
N ARG A 5 -2.97 18.74 -14.16
CA ARG A 5 -2.27 17.43 -14.31
C ARG A 5 -2.98 16.17 -13.78
N ALA A 6 -4.30 16.06 -13.85
CA ALA A 6 -4.97 14.80 -13.46
C ALA A 6 -6.09 14.31 -14.39
N GLU A 7 -6.31 14.97 -15.53
CA GLU A 7 -7.40 14.65 -16.46
C GLU A 7 -6.91 14.06 -17.81
N ALA A 8 -5.67 13.56 -17.86
CA ALA A 8 -5.09 12.98 -19.07
C ALA A 8 -4.72 11.50 -18.88
N ALA A 9 -5.73 10.67 -18.62
CA ALA A 9 -5.72 9.28 -19.06
C ALA A 9 -6.95 9.13 -19.95
N GLU A 10 -6.77 9.66 -21.15
CA GLU A 10 -7.67 9.62 -22.30
C GLU A 10 -8.25 8.22 -22.47
N GLU A 11 -9.58 8.14 -22.41
CA GLU A 11 -10.48 7.48 -23.36
C GLU A 11 -9.87 6.48 -24.37
N ALA A 12 -9.08 5.53 -23.90
CA ALA A 12 -8.85 4.27 -24.61
C ALA A 12 -9.32 3.19 -23.64
N ARG A 13 -10.47 2.59 -23.92
CA ARG A 13 -10.78 1.26 -23.40
C ARG A 13 -9.59 0.40 -23.75
N ASP A 14 -8.71 0.17 -22.79
CA ASP A 14 -7.53 -0.64 -22.98
C ASP A 14 -8.05 -2.04 -23.38
N PRO A 15 -7.76 -2.54 -24.59
CA PRO A 15 -8.24 -3.83 -25.06
C PRO A 15 -7.69 -4.99 -24.21
N CYS A 16 -6.77 -4.71 -23.27
CA CYS A 16 -6.22 -5.64 -22.30
C CYS A 16 -6.89 -5.56 -20.91
N CYS A 17 -7.98 -4.80 -20.73
CA CYS A 17 -8.74 -4.74 -19.49
C CYS A 17 -9.87 -5.79 -19.53
N PRO A 18 -9.70 -7.00 -18.97
CA PRO A 18 -10.79 -7.98 -18.90
C PRO A 18 -11.90 -7.42 -18.00
N GLU A 19 -13.15 -7.79 -18.29
CA GLU A 19 -14.43 -7.24 -17.79
C GLU A 19 -14.56 -6.99 -16.28
N ARG A 20 -13.62 -7.47 -15.45
CA ARG A 20 -13.63 -7.43 -13.99
C ARG A 20 -12.68 -6.41 -13.37
N HIS A 21 -12.00 -5.56 -14.14
CA HIS A 21 -11.07 -4.55 -13.58
C HIS A 21 -11.68 -3.15 -13.59
N THR A 22 -11.65 -2.47 -12.44
CA THR A 22 -12.11 -1.09 -12.29
C THR A 22 -10.96 -0.20 -11.83
N ARG A 23 -10.86 1.03 -12.36
CA ARG A 23 -9.92 2.04 -11.87
C ARG A 23 -10.29 2.43 -10.44
N LEU A 24 -9.34 2.41 -9.53
CA LEU A 24 -9.56 2.84 -8.15
C LEU A 24 -9.77 4.36 -8.11
N PRO A 25 -10.88 4.86 -7.57
CA PRO A 25 -11.12 6.30 -7.47
C PRO A 25 -10.22 6.95 -6.41
N ASP A 26 -9.88 8.22 -6.60
CA ASP A 26 -8.90 8.92 -5.76
C ASP A 26 -9.27 8.95 -4.28
N HIS A 27 -10.56 9.06 -3.92
CA HIS A 27 -10.98 9.02 -2.52
C HIS A 27 -10.68 7.67 -1.85
N GLN A 28 -10.87 6.56 -2.55
CA GLN A 28 -10.52 5.22 -2.04
C GLN A 28 -9.00 5.06 -1.99
N ARG A 29 -8.29 5.50 -3.03
CA ARG A 29 -6.82 5.49 -3.06
C ARG A 29 -6.21 6.23 -1.87
N LEU A 30 -6.70 7.45 -1.59
CA LEU A 30 -6.26 8.25 -0.44
C LEU A 30 -6.63 7.61 0.89
N ALA A 31 -7.82 6.99 1.01
CA ALA A 31 -8.20 6.27 2.21
C ALA A 31 -7.28 5.05 2.47
N THR A 32 -6.97 4.27 1.43
CA THR A 32 -6.04 3.15 1.50
C THR A 32 -4.63 3.61 1.85
N LEU A 33 -4.14 4.68 1.22
CA LEU A 33 -2.84 5.28 1.58
C LEU A 33 -2.78 5.68 3.05
N ARG A 34 -3.83 6.34 3.58
CA ARG A 34 -3.90 6.67 5.01
C ARG A 34 -3.82 5.43 5.89
N LEU A 35 -4.57 4.38 5.55
CA LEU A 35 -4.56 3.11 6.29
C LEU A 35 -3.17 2.45 6.28
N LEU A 36 -2.51 2.43 5.11
CA LEU A 36 -1.16 1.89 4.97
C LEU A 36 -0.15 2.68 5.81
N HIS A 37 -0.20 4.01 5.77
CA HIS A 37 0.66 4.85 6.61
C HIS A 37 0.45 4.61 8.11
N THR A 38 -0.81 4.50 8.56
CA THR A 38 -1.11 4.16 9.96
C THR A 38 -0.55 2.79 10.32
N SER A 39 -0.74 1.79 9.46
CA SER A 39 -0.24 0.43 9.68
C SER A 39 1.29 0.38 9.77
N ILE A 40 1.99 1.17 8.94
CA ILE A 40 3.46 1.31 8.99
C ILE A 40 3.88 1.87 10.36
N GLN A 41 3.22 2.93 10.82
CA GLN A 41 3.52 3.51 12.14
C GLN A 41 3.33 2.51 13.28
N GLU A 42 2.28 1.69 13.22
CA GLU A 42 2.03 0.62 14.19
C GLU A 42 3.14 -0.44 14.18
N VAL A 43 3.55 -0.90 12.99
CA VAL A 43 4.62 -1.90 12.85
C VAL A 43 5.96 -1.35 13.34
N VAL A 44 6.29 -0.09 13.03
CA VAL A 44 7.50 0.57 13.52
C VAL A 44 7.48 0.71 15.03
N ARG A 45 6.32 1.07 15.61
CA ARG A 45 6.14 1.12 17.07
C ARG A 45 6.35 -0.25 17.70
N GLU A 46 5.82 -1.30 17.08
CA GLU A 46 5.98 -2.67 17.58
C GLU A 46 7.43 -3.15 17.49
N LEU A 47 8.12 -2.90 16.37
CA LEU A 47 9.56 -3.17 16.21
C LEU A 47 10.39 -2.46 17.29
N SER A 48 10.07 -1.20 17.56
CA SER A 48 10.75 -0.39 18.59
C SER A 48 10.47 -0.86 20.02
N ALA A 49 9.34 -1.55 20.24
CA ALA A 49 8.98 -2.14 21.53
C ALA A 49 9.63 -3.50 21.78
N LEU A 50 10.24 -4.12 20.76
CA LEU A 50 10.93 -5.39 20.93
C LEU A 50 12.19 -5.22 21.82
N PRO A 51 12.44 -6.15 22.76
CA PRO A 51 13.59 -6.08 23.64
C PRO A 51 14.88 -6.32 22.83
N VAL A 52 15.64 -5.25 22.61
CA VAL A 52 16.90 -5.25 21.82
C VAL A 52 17.95 -6.20 22.42
N ALA A 53 17.94 -6.40 23.73
CA ALA A 53 18.93 -7.21 24.44
C ALA A 53 18.56 -8.71 24.53
N GLN A 54 17.30 -9.09 24.30
CA GLN A 54 16.86 -10.48 24.44
C GLN A 54 16.80 -11.17 23.09
N ASP A 55 17.96 -11.64 22.66
CA ASP A 55 18.19 -12.25 21.35
C ASP A 55 17.70 -13.72 21.26
N THR A 56 16.53 -13.97 21.85
CA THR A 56 15.89 -15.28 21.78
C THR A 56 15.38 -15.54 20.36
N LEU A 57 15.34 -16.82 19.95
CA LEU A 57 14.80 -17.21 18.63
C LEU A 57 13.39 -16.67 18.40
N ARG A 58 12.58 -16.56 19.46
CA ARG A 58 11.22 -15.97 19.40
C ARG A 58 11.22 -14.49 19.04
N VAL A 59 12.10 -13.70 19.66
CA VAL A 59 12.22 -12.26 19.36
C VAL A 59 12.75 -12.05 17.95
N ARG A 60 13.74 -12.84 17.51
CA ARG A 60 14.24 -12.81 16.13
C ARG A 60 13.14 -13.14 15.10
N ALA A 61 12.36 -14.19 15.35
CA ALA A 61 11.26 -14.57 14.47
C ALA A 61 10.17 -13.49 14.42
N ARG A 62 9.80 -12.90 15.56
CA ARG A 62 8.82 -11.79 15.59
C ARG A 62 9.34 -10.56 14.85
N ARG A 63 10.61 -10.21 15.02
CA ARG A 63 11.26 -9.10 14.30
C ARG A 63 11.20 -9.33 12.79
N ALA A 64 11.60 -10.51 12.32
CA ALA A 64 11.55 -10.86 10.90
C ALA A 64 10.12 -10.80 10.32
N GLN A 65 9.11 -11.26 11.07
CA GLN A 65 7.71 -11.14 10.65
C GLN A 65 7.24 -9.69 10.52
N LEU A 66 7.66 -8.82 11.45
CA LEU A 66 7.31 -7.40 11.40
C LEU A 66 8.06 -6.67 10.27
N GLU A 67 9.31 -7.03 10.00
CA GLU A 67 10.09 -6.52 8.86
C GLU A 67 9.47 -6.93 7.52
N ASP A 68 9.05 -8.19 7.38
CA ASP A 68 8.36 -8.67 6.18
C ASP A 68 7.02 -7.94 5.97
N LYS A 69 6.23 -7.79 7.05
CA LYS A 69 4.99 -7.00 7.02
C LYS A 69 5.26 -5.54 6.63
N LEU A 70 6.33 -4.94 7.14
CA LEU A 70 6.72 -3.57 6.80
C LEU A 70 7.00 -3.45 5.30
N LEU A 71 7.76 -4.38 4.73
CA LEU A 71 8.07 -4.41 3.30
C LEU A 71 6.81 -4.52 2.44
N GLN A 72 5.85 -5.37 2.82
CA GLN A 72 4.57 -5.50 2.12
C GLN A 72 3.74 -4.21 2.17
N LEU A 73 3.72 -3.54 3.33
CA LEU A 73 3.01 -2.26 3.48
C LEU A 73 3.67 -1.15 2.64
N GLU A 74 5.00 -1.10 2.60
CA GLU A 74 5.75 -0.14 1.78
C GLU A 74 5.52 -0.36 0.28
N ASP A 75 5.47 -1.62 -0.17
CA ASP A 75 5.13 -1.91 -1.56
C ASP A 75 3.68 -1.52 -1.89
N GLY A 76 2.75 -1.74 -0.96
CA GLY A 76 1.39 -1.22 -1.05
C GLY A 76 1.38 0.30 -1.23
N VAL A 77 2.10 1.05 -0.37
CA VAL A 77 2.19 2.52 -0.49
C VAL A 77 2.75 2.91 -1.85
N ARG A 78 3.78 2.22 -2.34
CA ARG A 78 4.39 2.47 -3.66
C ARG A 78 3.37 2.30 -4.79
N ILE A 79 2.54 1.26 -4.72
CA ILE A 79 1.47 1.00 -5.70
C ILE A 79 0.40 2.09 -5.64
N PHE A 80 -0.14 2.39 -4.45
CA PHE A 80 -1.23 3.37 -4.30
C PHE A 80 -0.79 4.83 -4.44
N THR A 81 0.51 5.10 -4.39
CA THR A 81 1.08 6.43 -4.73
C THR A 81 0.94 6.71 -6.23
N GLN A 82 0.86 5.68 -7.07
CA GLN A 82 0.65 5.87 -8.50
C GLN A 82 -0.75 6.48 -8.77
N PRO A 83 -0.85 7.43 -9.72
CA PRO A 83 -2.10 8.15 -9.99
C PRO A 83 -3.18 7.28 -10.65
N VAL A 84 -2.80 6.13 -11.22
CA VAL A 84 -3.72 5.19 -11.85
C VAL A 84 -3.43 3.80 -11.29
N VAL A 85 -4.37 3.28 -10.51
CA VAL A 85 -4.31 1.92 -9.94
C VAL A 85 -5.56 1.18 -10.40
N TYR A 86 -5.36 -0.03 -10.91
CA TYR A 86 -6.45 -0.92 -11.30
C TYR A 86 -6.61 -1.99 -10.24
N VAL A 87 -7.84 -2.21 -9.78
CA VAL A 87 -8.19 -3.29 -8.86
C VAL A 87 -9.07 -4.29 -9.58
N MET A 88 -8.77 -5.57 -9.36
CA MET A 88 -9.64 -6.66 -9.76
C MET A 88 -10.84 -6.67 -8.82
N THR A 89 -12.02 -6.42 -9.38
CA THR A 89 -13.29 -6.49 -8.68
C THR A 89 -13.73 -7.95 -8.65
N ASP A 90 -13.68 -8.57 -7.48
CA ASP A 90 -14.27 -9.88 -7.22
C ASP A 90 -15.75 -9.63 -6.87
N ASP A 91 -16.67 -9.78 -7.84
CA ASP A 91 -18.09 -10.09 -7.52
C ASP A 91 -18.16 -11.47 -6.87
#